data_AF-A0A8X6KL47-F1
#
_entry.id   AF-A0A8X6KL47-F1
#
_cell.length_a   1.000
_cell.length_b   1.000
_cell.length_c   1.000
_cell.angle_alpha   90.00
_cell.angle_beta   90.00
_cell.angle_gamma   90.00
#
_symmetry.space_group_name_H-M   'P 1'
#
loop_
_entity.id
_entity.type
_entity.pdbx_description
1 polymer ?
#
loop_
_entity_poly.entity_id
_entity_poly.type
_entity_poly.pdbx_seq_one_letter_code
_entity_poly.pdbx_strand_id
1 'polypeptide(L)'
;VCSNHNETWTSDCEVYRMRCFCSEDSDECKTQKYKHVHVDYYGECRDIPKCSEEEMEDFPRRMREWLFNIMKDLAQRAELDDRYLELEQEAERDLAKKWANAVIWKFCDLDSHPFDRTVSRHELFPIRAPLLAMEHCIAPFLDKCDADDDHRISLKEWGLCLGLEENEIEDKCASIRDNE
;
A
#
# COMPACT_ATOMS: atom_id res chain seq x y z
N VAL A 1 -10.56 -14.87 -3.44
CA VAL A 1 -10.00 -13.56 -3.83
C VAL A 1 -10.83 -13.00 -4.97
N CYS A 2 -11.02 -11.69 -5.02
CA CYS A 2 -11.62 -11.05 -6.18
C CYS A 2 -10.50 -10.60 -7.13
N SER A 3 -10.69 -10.84 -8.42
CA SER A 3 -9.75 -10.43 -9.46
C SER A 3 -10.13 -9.07 -10.07
N ASN A 4 -9.20 -8.45 -10.80
CA ASN A 4 -9.42 -7.21 -11.54
C ASN A 4 -10.50 -7.31 -12.65
N HIS A 5 -11.03 -8.50 -12.91
CA HIS A 5 -12.17 -8.74 -13.81
C HIS A 5 -13.51 -8.90 -13.07
N ASN A 6 -13.55 -8.61 -11.77
CA ASN A 6 -14.70 -8.80 -10.89
C ASN A 6 -15.19 -10.27 -10.86
N GLU A 7 -14.24 -11.21 -10.94
CA GLU A 7 -14.50 -12.65 -10.82
C GLU A 7 -13.91 -13.17 -9.51
N THR A 8 -14.70 -13.98 -8.77
CA THR A 8 -14.29 -14.63 -7.53
C THR A 8 -13.50 -15.90 -7.84
N TRP A 9 -12.30 -16.01 -7.26
CA TRP A 9 -11.42 -17.18 -7.34
C TRP A 9 -11.24 -17.81 -5.96
N THR A 10 -10.99 -19.11 -5.93
CA THR A 10 -10.82 -19.89 -4.70
C THR A 10 -9.58 -19.48 -3.90
N SER A 11 -8.48 -19.12 -4.57
CA SER A 11 -7.26 -18.61 -3.94
C SER A 11 -6.51 -17.67 -4.88
N ASP A 12 -5.58 -16.89 -4.33
CA ASP A 12 -4.60 -16.11 -5.08
C ASP A 12 -3.67 -17.00 -5.92
N CYS A 13 -3.28 -18.17 -5.40
CA CYS A 13 -2.51 -19.17 -6.14
C CYS A 13 -3.17 -19.56 -7.47
N GLU A 14 -4.50 -19.73 -7.49
CA GLU A 14 -5.24 -20.05 -8.71
C GLU A 14 -5.25 -18.90 -9.73
N VAL A 15 -5.31 -17.66 -9.25
CA VAL A 15 -5.19 -16.46 -10.09
C VAL A 15 -3.81 -16.40 -10.73
N TYR A 16 -2.75 -16.55 -9.93
CA TYR A 16 -1.37 -16.54 -10.43
C TYR A 16 -1.09 -17.70 -11.39
N ARG A 17 -1.60 -18.90 -11.09
CA ARG A 17 -1.49 -20.05 -11.99
C ARG A 17 -2.14 -19.77 -13.34
N MET A 18 -3.36 -19.23 -13.35
CA MET A 18 -4.05 -18.88 -14.59
C MET A 18 -3.30 -17.80 -15.38
N ARG A 19 -2.79 -16.76 -14.70
CA ARG A 19 -1.97 -15.72 -15.32
C ARG A 19 -0.73 -16.33 -15.99
N CYS A 20 -0.07 -17.27 -15.30
CA CYS A 20 1.11 -17.96 -15.81
C CYS A 20 0.81 -18.73 -17.10
N PHE A 21 -0.20 -19.63 -17.08
CA PHE A 21 -0.62 -20.39 -18.26
C PHE A 21 -0.95 -19.50 -19.46
N CYS A 22 -1.66 -18.40 -19.23
CA CYS A 22 -2.01 -17.45 -20.30
C CYS A 22 -0.87 -16.51 -20.72
N SER A 23 0.17 -16.38 -19.91
CA SER A 23 1.38 -15.61 -20.28
C SER A 23 2.31 -16.45 -21.16
N GLU A 24 2.35 -17.77 -20.92
CA GLU A 24 3.13 -18.75 -21.68
C GLU A 24 2.37 -19.31 -22.90
N ASP A 25 1.14 -18.83 -23.16
CA ASP A 25 0.25 -19.30 -24.22
C ASP A 25 0.07 -20.85 -24.21
N SER A 26 -0.02 -21.45 -23.01
CA SER A 26 -0.20 -22.90 -22.84
C SER A 26 -1.64 -23.33 -23.13
N ASP A 27 -1.84 -24.62 -23.44
CA ASP A 27 -3.15 -25.20 -23.75
C ASP A 27 -4.13 -25.12 -22.55
N GLU A 28 -3.61 -25.00 -21.33
CA GLU A 28 -4.37 -24.83 -20.09
C GLU A 28 -4.89 -23.40 -19.88
N CYS A 29 -4.48 -22.43 -20.70
CA CYS A 29 -5.04 -21.09 -20.66
C CYS A 29 -6.52 -21.11 -21.09
N LYS A 30 -7.41 -20.75 -20.16
CA LYS A 30 -8.86 -20.70 -20.45
C LYS A 30 -9.22 -19.64 -21.48
N THR A 31 -8.56 -18.47 -21.43
CA THR A 31 -8.85 -17.33 -22.30
C THR A 31 -7.79 -16.24 -22.19
N GLN A 32 -7.51 -15.57 -23.30
CA GLN A 32 -6.48 -14.52 -23.37
C GLN A 32 -6.73 -13.34 -22.43
N LYS A 33 -7.98 -13.09 -21.99
CA LYS A 33 -8.26 -12.02 -21.02
C LYS A 33 -7.48 -12.21 -19.72
N TYR A 34 -7.13 -13.46 -19.36
CA TYR A 34 -6.40 -13.75 -18.13
C TYR A 34 -4.88 -13.54 -18.23
N LYS A 35 -4.35 -13.10 -19.37
CA LYS A 35 -2.91 -12.79 -19.50
C LYS A 35 -2.44 -11.72 -18.49
N HIS A 36 -3.34 -10.80 -18.13
CA HIS A 36 -3.08 -9.71 -17.18
C HIS A 36 -3.95 -9.81 -15.92
N VAL A 37 -4.52 -11.00 -15.63
CA VAL A 37 -5.32 -11.18 -14.42
C VAL A 37 -4.44 -11.03 -13.19
N HIS A 38 -4.95 -10.33 -12.19
CA HIS A 38 -4.32 -10.19 -10.90
C HIS A 38 -5.40 -10.10 -9.81
N VAL A 39 -4.98 -10.33 -8.58
CA VAL A 39 -5.84 -10.13 -7.41
C VAL A 39 -6.11 -8.63 -7.28
N ASP A 40 -7.38 -8.28 -7.10
CA ASP A 40 -7.80 -6.91 -6.81
C ASP A 40 -7.91 -6.69 -5.31
N TYR A 41 -8.58 -7.62 -4.61
CA TYR A 41 -8.67 -7.66 -3.15
C TYR A 41 -8.92 -9.07 -2.60
N TYR A 42 -8.64 -9.24 -1.31
CA TYR A 42 -8.89 -10.48 -0.60
C TYR A 42 -10.36 -10.62 -0.17
N GLY A 43 -10.91 -11.83 -0.29
CA GLY A 43 -12.34 -12.13 -0.11
C GLY A 43 -13.04 -12.53 -1.40
N GLU A 44 -14.37 -12.68 -1.36
CA GLU A 44 -15.20 -12.86 -2.55
C GLU A 44 -15.55 -11.51 -3.17
N CYS A 45 -15.83 -11.48 -4.48
CA CYS A 45 -16.25 -10.25 -5.13
C CYS A 45 -17.57 -9.75 -4.55
N ARG A 46 -17.60 -8.46 -4.22
CA ARG A 46 -18.76 -7.72 -3.73
C ARG A 46 -18.87 -6.37 -4.41
N ASP A 47 -20.05 -5.78 -4.32
CA ASP A 47 -20.26 -4.41 -4.76
C ASP A 47 -19.49 -3.44 -3.86
N ILE A 48 -18.60 -2.67 -4.45
CA ILE A 48 -17.79 -1.67 -3.74
C ILE A 48 -18.42 -0.31 -4.00
N PRO A 49 -18.94 0.38 -2.96
CA PRO A 49 -19.56 1.68 -3.15
C PRO A 49 -18.53 2.70 -3.63
N LYS A 50 -19.02 3.75 -4.29
CA LYS A 50 -18.17 4.90 -4.62
C LYS A 50 -17.79 5.66 -3.36
N CYS A 51 -16.54 6.11 -3.30
CA CYS A 51 -16.09 7.00 -2.24
C CYS A 51 -16.74 8.37 -2.40
N SER A 52 -17.43 8.84 -1.36
CA SER A 52 -18.01 10.18 -1.32
C SER A 52 -16.93 11.23 -1.06
N GLU A 53 -17.24 12.50 -1.36
CA GLU A 53 -16.31 13.61 -1.11
C GLU A 53 -15.98 13.76 0.38
N GLU A 54 -16.98 13.63 1.26
CA GLU A 54 -16.80 13.70 2.72
C GLU A 54 -15.90 12.56 3.24
N GLU A 55 -16.10 11.33 2.75
CA GLU A 55 -15.24 10.20 3.13
C GLU A 55 -13.81 10.40 2.64
N MET A 56 -13.63 10.96 1.44
CA MET A 56 -12.32 11.24 0.85
C MET A 56 -11.58 12.37 1.58
N GLU A 57 -12.29 13.38 2.09
CA GLU A 57 -11.69 14.47 2.89
C GLU A 57 -11.12 13.95 4.21
N ASP A 58 -11.79 13.00 4.87
CA ASP A 58 -11.32 12.42 6.14
C ASP A 58 -10.32 11.25 5.95
N PHE A 59 -10.30 10.63 4.77
CA PHE A 59 -9.48 9.45 4.49
C PHE A 59 -7.98 9.61 4.82
N PRO A 60 -7.30 10.71 4.41
CA PRO A 60 -5.87 10.91 4.73
C PRO A 60 -5.57 10.82 6.24
N ARG A 61 -6.45 11.43 7.06
CA ARG A 61 -6.31 11.43 8.52
C ARG A 61 -6.48 10.02 9.09
N ARG A 62 -7.51 9.29 8.65
CA ARG A 62 -7.73 7.90 9.11
C ARG A 62 -6.58 6.99 8.70
N MET A 63 -6.07 7.16 7.48
CA MET A 63 -4.97 6.35 6.96
C MET A 63 -3.67 6.58 7.75
N ARG A 64 -3.27 7.83 8.03
CA ARG A 64 -2.06 8.08 8.85
C ARG A 64 -2.21 7.58 10.29
N GLU A 65 -3.39 7.70 10.89
CA GLU A 65 -3.67 7.17 12.23
C GLU A 65 -3.60 5.64 12.23
N TRP A 66 -4.17 5.01 11.21
CA TRP A 66 -4.08 3.57 11.01
C TRP A 66 -2.65 3.11 10.84
N LEU A 67 -1.84 3.77 10.00
CA LEU A 67 -0.42 3.44 9.80
C LEU A 67 0.36 3.48 11.12
N PHE A 68 0.16 4.52 11.91
CA PHE A 68 0.78 4.62 13.23
C PHE A 68 0.39 3.46 14.15
N ASN A 69 -0.90 3.11 14.19
CA ASN A 69 -1.38 2.00 15.02
C ASN A 69 -0.82 0.66 14.55
N ILE A 70 -0.69 0.42 13.24
CA ILE A 70 -0.04 -0.78 12.71
C ILE A 70 1.45 -0.82 13.11
N MET A 71 2.17 0.29 12.97
CA MET A 71 3.57 0.39 13.39
C MET A 71 3.74 0.02 14.87
N LYS A 72 2.88 0.57 15.72
CA LYS A 72 2.85 0.29 17.17
C LYS A 72 2.51 -1.17 17.48
N ASP A 73 1.52 -1.74 16.80
CA ASP A 73 1.13 -3.14 16.97
C ASP A 73 2.26 -4.10 16.57
N LEU A 74 2.94 -3.82 15.45
CA LEU A 74 4.11 -4.60 15.01
C LEU A 74 5.26 -4.51 16.02
N ALA A 75 5.52 -3.31 16.56
CA ALA A 75 6.54 -3.11 17.59
C ALA A 75 6.21 -3.90 18.87
N GLN A 76 4.95 -3.86 19.32
CA GLN A 76 4.51 -4.62 20.51
C GLN A 76 4.61 -6.13 20.34
N ARG A 77 4.44 -6.64 19.12
CA ARG A 77 4.56 -8.08 18.80
C ARG A 77 5.99 -8.52 18.48
N ALA A 78 6.96 -7.60 18.53
CA ALA A 78 8.34 -7.82 18.07
C ALA A 78 8.41 -8.33 16.62
N GLU A 79 7.47 -7.87 15.77
CA GLU A 79 7.40 -8.13 14.34
C GLU A 79 7.88 -6.93 13.51
N LEU A 80 8.04 -5.76 14.15
CA LEU A 80 8.68 -4.61 13.55
C LEU A 80 10.19 -4.82 13.56
N ASP A 81 10.81 -4.64 12.40
CA ASP A 81 12.27 -4.71 12.26
C ASP A 81 12.95 -3.70 13.19
N ASP A 82 14.07 -4.10 13.81
CA ASP A 82 14.85 -3.26 14.73
C ASP A 82 15.18 -1.88 14.13
N ARG A 83 15.38 -1.82 12.80
CA ARG A 83 15.66 -0.58 12.05
C ARG A 83 14.51 0.44 12.12
N TYR A 84 13.28 -0.02 12.28
CA TYR A 84 12.08 0.83 12.36
C TYR A 84 11.62 1.06 13.81
N LEU A 85 12.14 0.30 14.76
CA LEU A 85 11.79 0.43 16.18
C LEU A 85 12.18 1.80 16.75
N GLU A 86 13.32 2.36 16.31
CA GLU A 86 13.74 3.71 16.73
C GLU A 86 12.75 4.80 16.28
N LEU A 87 12.21 4.67 15.06
CA LEU A 87 11.21 5.59 14.53
C LEU A 87 9.90 5.51 15.31
N GLU A 88 9.48 4.30 15.70
CA GLU A 88 8.29 4.09 16.53
C GLU A 88 8.47 4.73 17.91
N GLN A 89 9.62 4.49 18.55
CA GLN A 89 9.91 5.06 19.87
C GLN A 89 9.96 6.60 19.84
N GLU A 90 10.49 7.18 18.77
CA GLU A 90 10.48 8.63 18.56
C GLU A 90 9.04 9.15 18.35
N ALA A 91 8.22 8.41 17.60
CA ALA A 91 6.82 8.73 17.32
C ALA A 91 5.92 8.69 18.57
N GLU A 92 6.21 7.83 19.55
CA GLU A 92 5.50 7.82 20.85
C GLU A 92 5.95 8.98 21.77
N ARG A 93 7.19 9.47 21.64
CA ARG A 93 7.73 10.54 22.50
C ARG A 93 7.40 11.94 21.99
N ASP A 94 7.35 12.13 20.68
CA ASP A 94 7.17 13.43 20.04
C ASP A 94 5.94 13.43 19.12
N LEU A 95 4.90 14.18 19.53
CA LEU A 95 3.66 14.31 18.76
C LEU A 95 3.89 14.93 17.37
N ALA A 96 4.91 15.77 17.18
CA ALA A 96 5.23 16.35 15.89
C ALA A 96 5.77 15.29 14.91
N LYS A 97 6.50 14.30 15.42
CA LYS A 97 7.08 13.22 14.60
C LYS A 97 6.18 11.99 14.49
N LYS A 98 5.13 11.93 15.31
CA LYS A 98 4.21 10.79 15.39
C LYS A 98 3.71 10.33 14.02
N TRP A 99 3.17 11.26 13.24
CA TRP A 99 2.62 10.94 11.93
C TRP A 99 3.72 10.83 10.87
N ALA A 100 4.69 11.73 10.88
CA ALA A 100 5.80 11.72 9.93
C ALA A 100 6.55 10.38 9.93
N ASN A 101 6.95 9.88 11.11
CA ASN A 101 7.70 8.63 11.22
C ASN A 101 6.90 7.41 10.76
N ALA A 102 5.60 7.33 11.08
CA ALA A 102 4.76 6.21 10.62
C ALA A 102 4.55 6.24 9.10
N VAL A 103 4.38 7.43 8.52
CA VAL A 103 4.23 7.63 7.08
C VAL A 103 5.52 7.27 6.33
N ILE A 104 6.67 7.75 6.83
CA ILE A 104 8.00 7.46 6.26
C ILE A 104 8.31 5.96 6.38
N TRP A 105 8.10 5.37 7.57
CA TRP A 105 8.28 3.92 7.78
C TRP A 105 7.50 3.14 6.74
N LYS A 106 6.20 3.42 6.58
CA LYS A 106 5.39 2.64 5.65
C LYS A 106 5.85 2.80 4.21
N PHE A 107 6.29 4.00 3.82
CA PHE A 107 6.87 4.22 2.51
C PHE A 107 8.11 3.35 2.28
N CYS A 108 9.07 3.38 3.21
CA CYS A 108 10.29 2.59 3.11
C CYS A 108 10.02 1.07 3.16
N ASP A 109 8.96 0.64 3.84
CA ASP A 109 8.50 -0.75 3.88
C ASP A 109 7.88 -1.21 2.55
N LEU A 110 7.23 -0.30 1.82
CA LEU A 110 6.64 -0.59 0.51
C LEU A 110 7.66 -0.53 -0.64
N ASP A 111 8.57 0.46 -0.62
CA ASP A 111 9.68 0.61 -1.57
C ASP A 111 10.69 -0.53 -1.36
N SER A 112 10.54 -1.63 -2.09
CA SER A 112 11.25 -2.88 -1.82
C SER A 112 11.97 -3.45 -3.03
N HIS A 113 11.34 -3.51 -4.20
CA HIS A 113 12.02 -4.02 -5.40
C HIS A 113 11.43 -3.48 -6.72
N PRO A 114 12.20 -2.69 -7.48
CA PRO A 114 13.51 -2.12 -7.14
C PRO A 114 13.40 -1.00 -6.09
N PHE A 115 14.44 -0.80 -5.28
CA PHE A 115 14.53 0.38 -4.41
C PHE A 115 14.79 1.64 -5.24
N ASP A 116 13.73 2.24 -5.78
CA ASP A 116 13.81 3.37 -6.70
C ASP A 116 13.28 4.68 -6.07
N ARG A 117 12.98 4.68 -4.76
CA ARG A 117 12.41 5.81 -4.01
C ARG A 117 11.04 6.24 -4.52
N THR A 118 10.34 5.33 -5.20
CA THR A 118 8.95 5.46 -5.58
C THR A 118 8.23 4.17 -5.21
N VAL A 119 6.93 4.26 -4.96
CA VAL A 119 6.12 3.07 -4.70
C VAL A 119 5.23 2.85 -5.92
N SER A 120 5.44 1.72 -6.60
CA SER A 120 4.63 1.34 -7.75
C SER A 120 3.26 0.79 -7.35
N ARG A 121 2.33 0.70 -8.30
CA ARG A 121 1.03 0.03 -8.08
C ARG A 121 1.15 -1.42 -7.56
N HIS A 122 2.23 -2.13 -7.93
CA HIS A 122 2.47 -3.49 -7.42
C HIS A 122 2.93 -3.48 -5.97
N GLU A 123 3.75 -2.50 -5.58
CA GLU A 123 4.21 -2.35 -4.19
C GLU A 123 3.12 -1.83 -3.27
N LEU A 124 2.11 -1.12 -3.78
CA LEU A 124 0.91 -0.75 -3.02
C LEU A 124 -0.02 -1.93 -2.71
N PHE A 125 0.17 -3.08 -3.37
CA PHE A 125 -0.71 -4.24 -3.22
C PHE A 125 -0.91 -4.71 -1.76
N PRO A 126 0.14 -4.80 -0.90
CA PRO A 126 0.00 -5.24 0.48
C PRO A 126 -0.87 -4.33 1.36
N ILE A 127 -1.04 -3.06 1.02
CA ILE A 127 -1.97 -2.16 1.71
C ILE A 127 -3.33 -2.09 1.04
N ARG A 128 -3.37 -2.08 -0.30
CA ARG A 128 -4.60 -1.97 -1.07
C ARG A 128 -5.46 -3.22 -0.93
N ALA A 129 -4.93 -4.39 -1.26
CA ALA A 129 -5.74 -5.60 -1.43
C ALA A 129 -6.42 -6.10 -0.14
N PRO A 130 -5.79 -6.00 1.05
CA PRO A 130 -6.46 -6.36 2.31
C PRO A 130 -7.53 -5.35 2.75
N LEU A 131 -7.37 -4.07 2.42
CA LEU A 131 -8.23 -3.00 2.90
C LEU A 131 -9.34 -2.61 1.94
N LEU A 132 -9.14 -2.69 0.63
CA LEU A 132 -10.04 -2.15 -0.41
C LEU A 132 -11.51 -2.52 -0.23
N ALA A 133 -11.75 -3.75 0.21
CA ALA A 133 -13.08 -4.27 0.37
C ALA A 133 -13.79 -3.64 1.60
N MET A 134 -13.05 -3.19 2.60
CA MET A 134 -13.55 -2.52 3.82
C MET A 134 -13.41 -0.99 3.75
N GLU A 135 -12.45 -0.51 2.98
CA GLU A 135 -12.07 0.89 2.81
C GLU A 135 -12.09 1.22 1.32
N HIS A 136 -13.29 1.43 0.77
CA HIS A 136 -13.51 1.65 -0.66
C HIS A 136 -12.83 2.92 -1.20
N CYS A 137 -12.46 3.85 -0.32
CA CYS A 137 -11.73 5.06 -0.67
C CYS A 137 -10.23 4.84 -0.92
N ILE A 138 -9.64 3.69 -0.54
CA ILE A 138 -8.18 3.50 -0.65
C ILE A 138 -7.68 3.59 -2.09
N ALA A 139 -8.41 2.98 -3.04
CA ALA A 139 -8.03 3.01 -4.45
C ALA A 139 -8.06 4.44 -5.03
N PRO A 140 -9.19 5.16 -4.99
CA PRO A 140 -9.24 6.53 -5.51
C PRO A 140 -8.36 7.51 -4.73
N PHE A 141 -8.09 7.24 -3.45
CA PHE A 141 -7.12 8.03 -2.68
C PHE A 141 -5.70 7.87 -3.23
N LEU A 142 -5.25 6.63 -3.42
CA LEU A 142 -3.91 6.35 -3.98
C LEU A 142 -3.75 6.91 -5.39
N ASP A 143 -4.78 6.80 -6.23
CA ASP A 143 -4.79 7.40 -7.57
C ASP A 143 -4.75 8.94 -7.52
N LYS A 144 -5.27 9.56 -6.46
CA LYS A 144 -5.18 11.02 -6.25
C LYS A 144 -3.82 11.47 -5.70
N CYS A 145 -3.09 10.58 -5.03
CA CYS A 145 -1.77 10.89 -4.51
C CYS A 145 -0.70 10.97 -5.62
N ASP A 146 -0.89 10.24 -6.71
CA ASP A 146 -0.07 10.33 -7.94
C ASP A 146 -0.40 11.65 -8.67
N ALA A 147 0.33 12.72 -8.35
CA ALA A 147 0.00 14.08 -8.76
C ALA A 147 0.51 14.39 -10.17
N ASP A 148 1.56 13.70 -10.61
CA ASP A 148 2.12 13.81 -11.96
C ASP A 148 1.69 12.70 -12.93
N ASP A 149 0.84 11.77 -12.48
CA ASP A 149 0.22 10.67 -13.24
C ASP A 149 1.26 9.74 -13.88
N ASP A 150 2.38 9.50 -13.17
CA ASP A 150 3.45 8.61 -13.61
C ASP A 150 3.24 7.14 -13.19
N HIS A 151 2.11 6.86 -12.52
CA HIS A 151 1.70 5.56 -11.96
C HIS A 151 2.58 5.04 -10.83
N ARG A 152 3.31 5.94 -10.18
CA ARG A 152 4.11 5.72 -8.99
C ARG A 152 3.78 6.80 -7.97
N ILE A 153 4.20 6.57 -6.73
CA ILE A 153 4.03 7.55 -5.67
C ILE A 153 5.41 7.82 -5.08
N SER A 154 5.90 9.05 -5.20
CA SER A 154 7.13 9.48 -4.54
C SER A 154 6.91 9.71 -3.04
N LEU A 155 7.99 9.74 -2.25
CA LEU A 155 7.89 10.00 -0.81
C LEU A 155 7.21 11.36 -0.51
N LYS A 156 7.45 12.36 -1.37
CA LYS A 156 6.83 13.68 -1.24
C LYS A 156 5.33 13.64 -1.47
N GLU A 157 4.90 12.99 -2.56
CA GLU A 157 3.48 12.80 -2.85
C GLU A 157 2.79 12.02 -1.74
N TRP A 158 3.38 10.92 -1.29
CA TRP A 158 2.86 10.11 -0.20
C TRP A 158 2.67 10.93 1.09
N GLY A 159 3.70 11.68 1.50
CA GLY A 159 3.65 12.51 2.70
C GLY A 159 2.63 13.64 2.61
N LEU A 160 2.62 14.38 1.50
CA LEU A 160 1.66 15.47 1.26
C LEU A 160 0.22 14.95 1.20
N CYS A 161 0.00 13.80 0.54
CA CYS A 161 -1.30 13.20 0.41
C CYS A 161 -1.88 12.73 1.76
N LEU A 162 -1.01 12.36 2.71
CA LEU A 162 -1.39 12.02 4.09
C LEU A 162 -1.44 13.24 5.04
N GLY A 163 -1.26 14.45 4.49
CA GLY A 163 -1.40 15.71 5.20
C GLY A 163 -0.21 16.06 6.09
N LEU A 164 1.00 15.65 5.71
CA LEU A 164 2.25 16.16 6.27
C LEU A 164 2.67 17.45 5.54
N GLU A 165 3.42 18.31 6.23
CA GLU A 165 4.08 19.47 5.63
C GLU A 165 5.41 19.06 4.98
N GLU A 166 5.88 19.78 3.95
CA GLU A 166 7.12 19.43 3.23
C GLU A 166 8.35 19.33 4.13
N ASN A 167 8.42 20.16 5.18
CA ASN A 167 9.50 20.17 6.17
C ASN A 167 9.45 18.97 7.13
N GLU A 168 8.36 18.21 7.19
CA GLU A 168 8.23 16.99 7.99
C GLU A 168 8.65 15.74 7.19
N ILE A 169 8.73 15.84 5.86
CA ILE A 169 9.01 14.73 4.95
C ILE A 169 10.53 14.59 4.78
N GLU A 170 11.14 13.81 5.67
CA GLU A 170 12.57 13.46 5.61
C GLU A 170 12.75 12.05 5.03
N ASP A 171 13.58 11.91 3.98
CA ASP A 171 13.97 10.61 3.44
C ASP A 171 14.95 9.92 4.41
N LYS A 172 14.38 9.06 5.27
CA LYS A 172 15.14 8.21 6.20
C LYS A 172 15.35 6.79 5.65
N CYS A 173 14.87 6.47 4.44
CA CYS A 173 14.87 5.09 3.93
C CYS A 173 16.29 4.55 3.72
N ALA A 174 17.22 5.38 3.24
CA ALA A 174 18.62 4.97 3.06
C ALA A 174 19.31 4.66 4.42
N SER A 175 19.17 5.56 5.41
CA SER A 175 19.79 5.37 6.73
C SER A 175 19.23 4.16 7.49
N ILE A 176 17.95 3.84 7.29
CA ILE A 176 17.34 2.64 7.86
C ILE A 176 18.01 1.39 7.28
N ARG A 177 18.34 1.40 5.98
CA ARG A 177 18.87 0.24 5.26
C ARG A 177 20.36 -0.01 5.46
N ASP A 178 21.17 1.03 5.69
CA ASP A 178 22.63 0.92 5.81
C ASP A 178 23.13 0.24 7.10
N ASN A 179 22.24 -0.12 8.04
CA ASN A 179 22.58 -0.83 9.29
C ASN A 179 22.68 -2.37 9.14
N GLU A 180 23.12 -2.87 7.98
CA GLU A 180 23.37 -4.32 7.70
C GLU A 180 24.75 -4.83 8.12
#